data_AF-A0A7J4NY18-F1
#
_entry.id   AF-A0A7J4NY18-F1
#
_cell.length_a   1.000
_cell.length_b   1.000
_cell.length_c   1.000
_cell.angle_alpha   90.00
_cell.angle_beta   90.00
_cell.angle_gamma   90.00
#
_symmetry.space_group_name_H-M   'P 1'
#
loop_
_entity.id
_entity.type
_entity.pdbx_description
1 polymer ?
#
loop_
_entity_poly.entity_id
_entity_poly.type
_entity_poly.pdbx_seq_one_letter_code
_entity_poly.pdbx_strand_id
1 'polypeptide(L)'
;MLVADLPIPEEVKQHLALKGIKELYPPQADAINTGVLEGKNLVLASPTASGKTLIAELCALKHVLERRGKVLYLSPLRALAWEKFEGFEEYA
;
A
#
# COMPACT_ATOMS: atom_id res chain seq x y z
N MET A 1 14.27 1.63 -3.68
CA MET A 1 13.41 1.52 -4.89
C MET A 1 12.55 2.78 -4.97
N LEU A 2 12.65 3.56 -6.05
CA LEU A 2 11.95 4.84 -6.15
C LEU A 2 10.45 4.62 -6.37
N VAL A 3 9.62 5.47 -5.78
CA VAL A 3 8.16 5.46 -5.98
C VAL A 3 7.79 5.73 -7.44
N ALA A 4 8.59 6.55 -8.14
CA ALA A 4 8.41 6.86 -9.55
C ALA A 4 8.41 5.60 -10.45
N ASP A 5 9.19 4.58 -10.06
CA ASP A 5 9.38 3.34 -10.83
C ASP A 5 8.29 2.30 -10.55
N LEU A 6 7.40 2.55 -9.58
CA LEU A 6 6.36 1.58 -9.22
C LEU A 6 5.31 1.45 -10.33
N PRO A 7 4.86 0.21 -10.63
CA PRO A 7 3.78 -0.02 -11.58
C PRO A 7 2.42 0.22 -10.90
N ILE A 8 2.16 1.45 -10.46
CA ILE A 8 0.92 1.90 -9.82
C ILE A 8 0.39 3.17 -10.52
N PRO A 9 -0.89 3.52 -10.37
CA PRO A 9 -1.45 4.73 -10.96
C PRO A 9 -0.68 6.00 -10.56
N GLU A 10 -0.58 6.96 -11.49
CA GLU A 10 0.23 8.17 -11.31
C GLU A 10 -0.28 9.04 -10.16
N GLU A 11 -1.59 9.10 -9.96
CA GLU A 11 -2.26 9.80 -8.85
C GLU A 11 -1.77 9.28 -7.48
N VAL A 12 -1.55 7.96 -7.37
CA VAL A 12 -1.02 7.34 -6.14
C VAL A 12 0.44 7.75 -5.92
N LYS A 13 1.26 7.78 -6.98
CA LYS A 13 2.66 8.24 -6.88
C LYS A 13 2.74 9.70 -6.43
N GLN A 14 1.90 10.56 -6.98
CA GLN A 14 1.82 11.98 -6.61
C GLN A 14 1.42 12.14 -5.14
N HIS A 15 0.41 11.40 -4.69
CA HIS A 15 -0.02 11.43 -3.28
C HIS A 15 1.11 10.97 -2.32
N LEU A 16 1.85 9.92 -2.67
CA LEU A 16 3.00 9.47 -1.89
C LEU A 16 4.11 10.52 -1.85
N ALA A 17 4.38 11.19 -2.98
CA ALA A 17 5.36 12.27 -3.04
C ALA A 17 4.95 13.47 -2.16
N LEU A 18 3.66 13.83 -2.12
CA LEU A 18 3.12 14.86 -1.23
C LEU A 18 3.29 14.48 0.26
N LYS A 19 3.15 13.19 0.59
CA LYS A 19 3.47 12.64 1.92
C LYS A 19 4.98 12.53 2.20
N GLY A 20 5.85 12.96 1.28
CA GLY A 20 7.30 12.90 1.42
C GLY A 20 7.90 11.51 1.17
N ILE A 21 7.11 10.55 0.70
CA ILE A 21 7.55 9.18 0.43
C ILE A 21 8.07 9.13 -1.01
N LYS A 22 9.40 9.21 -1.17
CA LYS A 22 10.08 9.17 -2.47
C LYS A 22 10.70 7.82 -2.79
N GLU A 23 11.06 7.07 -1.77
CA GLU A 23 11.73 5.79 -1.87
C GLU A 23 11.14 4.80 -0.87
N LEU A 24 10.95 3.56 -1.32
CA LEU A 24 10.53 2.46 -0.47
C LEU A 24 11.69 1.94 0.39
N TYR A 25 11.38 1.57 1.63
CA TYR A 25 12.32 0.85 2.49
C TYR A 25 12.66 -0.53 1.91
N PRO A 26 13.81 -1.13 2.25
CA PRO A 26 14.21 -2.43 1.69
C PRO A 26 13.15 -3.53 1.82
N PRO A 27 12.51 -3.76 3.00
CA PRO A 27 11.47 -4.79 3.10
C PRO A 27 10.22 -4.51 2.24
N GLN A 28 9.94 -3.24 1.95
CA GLN A 28 8.84 -2.86 1.06
C GLN A 28 9.22 -3.14 -0.39
N ALA A 29 10.43 -2.76 -0.81
CA ALA A 29 10.94 -3.07 -2.14
C ALA A 29 10.97 -4.59 -2.39
N ASP A 30 11.42 -5.39 -1.41
CA ASP A 30 11.41 -6.85 -1.47
C ASP A 30 9.99 -7.39 -1.66
N ALA A 31 9.01 -6.85 -0.93
CA ALA A 31 7.61 -7.21 -1.10
C ALA A 31 7.08 -6.87 -2.50
N ILE A 32 7.41 -5.69 -3.05
CA ILE A 32 7.06 -5.33 -4.43
C ILE A 32 7.65 -6.31 -5.44
N ASN A 33 8.93 -6.68 -5.28
CA ASN A 33 9.64 -7.60 -6.17
C ASN A 33 9.07 -9.03 -6.17
N THR A 34 8.25 -9.42 -5.19
CA THR A 34 7.52 -10.70 -5.22
C THR A 34 6.44 -10.74 -6.30
N GLY A 35 6.03 -9.58 -6.80
CA GLY A 35 4.96 -9.39 -7.76
C GLY A 35 3.57 -9.22 -7.12
N VAL A 36 3.54 -8.76 -5.88
CA VAL A 36 2.29 -8.51 -5.15
C VAL A 36 1.41 -7.47 -5.87
N LEU A 37 2.02 -6.48 -6.54
CA LEU A 37 1.30 -5.49 -7.35
C LEU A 37 0.74 -6.04 -8.68
N GLU A 38 1.14 -7.25 -9.10
CA GLU A 38 0.50 -7.96 -10.21
C GLU A 38 -0.67 -8.85 -9.74
N GLY A 39 -0.94 -8.88 -8.43
CA GLY A 39 -2.01 -9.69 -7.83
C GLY A 39 -1.57 -11.06 -7.35
N LYS A 40 -0.26 -11.29 -7.19
CA LYS A 40 0.24 -12.48 -6.50
C LYS A 40 -0.01 -12.37 -4.99
N ASN A 41 -0.23 -13.52 -4.36
CA ASN A 41 -0.40 -13.59 -2.91
C ASN A 41 0.95 -13.43 -2.20
N LEU A 42 0.94 -12.71 -1.08
CA LEU A 42 2.13 -12.48 -0.25
C LEU A 42 1.77 -12.65 1.24
N VAL A 43 2.62 -13.38 1.96
CA VAL A 43 2.65 -13.37 3.44
C VAL A 43 3.89 -12.60 3.86
N LEU A 44 3.68 -11.47 4.53
CA LEU A 44 4.75 -10.56 4.92
C LEU A 44 4.98 -10.60 6.43
N ALA A 45 6.18 -11.04 6.83
CA ALA A 45 6.64 -11.00 8.22
C ALA A 45 7.78 -9.98 8.35
N SER A 46 7.51 -8.85 8.98
CA SER A 46 8.52 -7.80 9.22
C SER A 46 8.20 -7.00 10.49
N PRO A 47 9.17 -6.28 11.08
CA PRO A 47 8.93 -5.43 12.26
C PRO A 47 7.85 -4.36 12.02
N THR A 48 7.13 -3.91 13.06
CA THR A 48 6.01 -2.95 12.93
C THR A 48 6.39 -1.67 12.18
N ALA A 49 7.55 -1.09 12.50
CA ALA A 49 8.02 0.16 11.90
C ALA A 49 8.57 0.03 10.46
N SER A 50 8.56 -1.16 9.85
CA SER A 50 9.08 -1.38 8.49
C SER A 50 8.08 -1.04 7.37
N GLY A 51 6.91 -0.50 7.72
CA GLY A 51 5.96 0.04 6.74
C GLY A 51 5.15 -1.00 5.98
N LYS A 52 4.72 -2.09 6.65
CA LYS A 52 3.82 -3.12 6.09
C LYS A 52 2.51 -2.54 5.55
N THR A 53 1.97 -1.54 6.24
CA THR A 53 0.70 -0.89 5.87
C THR A 53 0.76 -0.30 4.47
N LEU A 54 1.87 0.35 4.10
CA LEU A 54 2.03 0.95 2.78
C LEU A 54 1.93 -0.09 1.66
N ILE A 55 2.47 -1.30 1.86
CA ILE A 55 2.39 -2.37 0.84
C ILE A 55 0.92 -2.78 0.63
N ALA A 56 0.15 -2.91 1.71
CA ALA A 56 -1.28 -3.21 1.63
C ALA A 56 -2.07 -2.08 0.95
N GLU A 57 -1.78 -0.82 1.28
CA GLU A 57 -2.36 0.37 0.65
C GLU A 57 -2.09 0.41 -0.85
N LEU A 58 -0.84 0.21 -1.28
CA LEU A 58 -0.47 0.18 -2.69
C LEU A 58 -1.24 -0.90 -3.47
N CYS A 59 -1.36 -2.10 -2.89
CA CYS A 59 -2.15 -3.18 -3.49
C CYS A 59 -3.64 -2.81 -3.59
N ALA A 60 -4.19 -2.20 -2.53
CA ALA A 60 -5.58 -1.80 -2.47
C ALA A 60 -5.92 -0.70 -3.50
N LEU A 61 -5.14 0.38 -3.51
CA LEU A 61 -5.32 1.52 -4.41
C LEU A 61 -5.17 1.09 -5.87
N LYS A 62 -4.12 0.32 -6.19
CA LYS A 62 -3.95 -0.22 -7.54
C LYS A 62 -5.16 -1.06 -7.98
N HIS A 63 -5.65 -1.94 -7.10
CA HIS A 63 -6.81 -2.78 -7.41
C HIS A 63 -8.08 -1.94 -7.68
N VAL A 64 -8.39 -0.99 -6.81
CA VAL A 64 -9.60 -0.15 -6.93
C VAL A 64 -9.53 0.72 -8.19
N LEU A 65 -8.39 1.37 -8.44
CA LEU A 65 -8.23 2.31 -9.55
C LEU A 65 -8.14 1.63 -10.91
N GLU A 66 -7.40 0.52 -11.03
CA GLU A 66 -7.22 -0.15 -12.33
C GLU A 66 -8.33 -1.15 -12.65
N ARG A 67 -8.82 -1.91 -11.65
CA ARG A 67 -9.78 -3.00 -11.87
C ARG A 67 -11.22 -2.62 -11.54
N ARG A 68 -11.46 -1.42 -10.98
CA ARG A 68 -12.79 -0.95 -10.52
C ARG A 68 -13.48 -1.95 -9.58
N GLY A 69 -12.67 -2.63 -8.76
CA GLY A 69 -13.11 -3.63 -7.80
C GLY A 69 -13.28 -3.07 -6.38
N LYS A 70 -13.54 -3.96 -5.42
CA LYS A 70 -13.60 -3.65 -3.99
C LYS A 70 -12.46 -4.36 -3.26
N VAL A 71 -11.97 -3.75 -2.19
CA VAL A 71 -10.92 -4.32 -1.34
C VAL A 71 -11.45 -4.47 0.07
N LEU A 72 -11.11 -5.58 0.72
CA LEU A 72 -11.43 -5.82 2.12
C LEU A 72 -10.13 -5.74 2.94
N TYR A 73 -10.02 -4.73 3.80
CA TYR A 73 -8.93 -4.59 4.75
C TYR A 73 -9.38 -5.14 6.11
N LEU A 74 -8.70 -6.18 6.60
CA LEU A 74 -9.04 -6.84 7.86
C LEU A 74 -8.07 -6.41 8.96
N SER A 75 -8.62 -6.04 10.11
CA SER A 75 -7.88 -5.64 11.31
C SER A 75 -8.43 -6.39 12.52
N PRO A 76 -7.59 -6.81 13.48
CA PRO A 76 -8.03 -7.67 14.58
C PRO A 76 -8.90 -6.96 15.62
N LEU A 77 -8.81 -5.63 15.72
CA LEU A 77 -9.52 -4.83 16.73
C LEU A 77 -10.27 -3.68 16.08
N ARG A 78 -11.43 -3.34 16.64
CA ARG A 78 -12.26 -2.22 16.16
C ARG A 78 -11.52 -0.88 16.17
N ALA A 79 -10.72 -0.62 17.21
CA ALA A 79 -9.94 0.62 17.31
C ALA A 79 -8.91 0.74 16.18
N LEU A 80 -8.22 -0.37 15.86
CA LEU A 80 -7.26 -0.40 14.75
C LEU A 80 -7.96 -0.32 13.39
N ALA A 81 -9.17 -0.89 13.25
CA ALA A 81 -9.97 -0.71 12.04
C ALA A 81 -10.37 0.76 11.84
N TRP A 82 -10.73 1.47 12.91
CA TRP A 82 -11.05 2.90 12.87
C TRP A 82 -9.85 3.75 12.45
N GLU A 83 -8.67 3.51 13.03
CA GLU A 83 -7.42 4.20 12.65
C GLU A 83 -7.12 4.04 11.14
N LYS A 84 -7.35 2.85 10.57
CA LYS A 84 -7.14 2.62 9.14
C LYS A 84 -8.24 3.22 8.28
N PHE A 85 -9.47 3.25 8.76
CA PHE A 85 -10.56 3.96 8.09
C PHE A 85 -10.22 5.45 7.93
N GLU A 86 -9.83 6.13 9.02
CA GLU A 86 -9.44 7.55 8.96
C GLU A 86 -8.26 7.79 8.00
N GLY A 87 -7.26 6.90 8.01
CA GLY A 87 -6.16 6.99 7.04
C GLY A 87 -6.57 6.75 5.59
N PHE A 88 -7.60 5.93 5.33
CA PHE A 88 -8.11 5.70 3.98
C PHE A 88 -9.00 6.83 3.46
N GLU A 89 -9.69 7.56 4.32
CA GLU A 89 -10.45 8.76 3.94
C GLU A 89 -9.56 9.85 3.33
N GLU A 90 -8.24 9.84 3.59
CA GLU A 90 -7.30 10.75 2.92
C GLU A 90 -7.14 10.47 1.41
N TYR A 91 -7.60 9.31 0.93
CA TYR A 91 -7.60 8.95 -0.50
C TYR A 91 -8.97 9.14 -1.18
N ALA A 92 -10.01 9.50 -0.42
CA ALA A 92 -11.36 9.75 -0.94
C ALA A 92 -11.49 11.17 -1.53
#